data_AF-H5XG34-F1
#
_entry.id   AF-H5XG34-F1
#
_cell.length_a   1.000
_cell.length_b   1.000
_cell.length_c   1.000
_cell.angle_alpha   90.00
_cell.angle_beta   90.00
_cell.angle_gamma   90.00
#
_symmetry.space_group_name_H-M   'P 1'
#
loop_
_entity.id
_entity.type
_entity.pdbx_description
1 polymer ?
#
loop_
_entity_poly.entity_id
_entity_poly.type
_entity_poly.pdbx_seq_one_letter_code
_entity_poly.pdbx_strand_id
1 'polypeptide(L)'
;MVQRYLWQQADGKRHAYDTDHHQPAAQRALPVLCGATVTPTTDDIVGVWLDPTCWHCDHEVRVRLGFPADEIPDAADLETAR
;
A
#
# COMPACT_ATOMS: atom_id res chain seq x y z
N MET A 1 7.41 -9.04 -16.96
CA MET A 1 6.22 -9.32 -16.14
C MET A 1 6.08 -8.16 -15.18
N VAL A 2 4.94 -7.44 -15.22
CA VAL A 2 4.64 -6.39 -14.23
C VAL A 2 4.31 -7.08 -12.91
N GLN A 3 4.81 -6.56 -11.80
CA GLN A 3 4.47 -7.06 -10.46
C GLN A 3 3.00 -6.74 -10.19
N ARG A 4 2.20 -7.74 -9.78
CA ARG A 4 0.75 -7.59 -9.58
C ARG A 4 0.38 -6.58 -8.49
N TYR A 5 1.21 -6.49 -7.45
CA TYR A 5 1.02 -5.54 -6.36
C TYR A 5 2.22 -4.60 -6.29
N LEU A 6 1.94 -3.30 -6.34
CA LEU A 6 2.93 -2.25 -6.22
C LEU A 6 2.56 -1.30 -5.09
N TRP A 7 3.56 -0.56 -4.61
CA TRP A 7 3.41 0.44 -3.57
C TRP A 7 3.14 1.81 -4.18
N GLN A 8 2.43 2.69 -3.47
CA GLN A 8 2.21 4.09 -3.78
C GLN A 8 2.08 4.89 -2.48
N GLN A 9 2.82 5.98 -2.34
CA GLN A 9 2.63 6.94 -1.23
C GLN A 9 1.36 7.77 -1.47
N ALA A 10 0.54 7.95 -0.44
CA ALA A 10 -0.58 8.87 -0.40
C ALA A 10 -1.10 8.98 1.03
N ASP A 11 -1.72 10.11 1.38
CA ASP A 11 -2.40 10.31 2.67
C ASP A 11 -1.52 9.95 3.91
N GLY A 12 -0.22 10.23 3.82
CA GLY A 12 0.73 10.06 4.92
C GLY A 12 1.19 8.61 5.18
N LYS A 13 0.91 7.68 4.26
CA LYS A 13 1.39 6.29 4.30
C LYS A 13 1.79 5.80 2.90
N ARG A 14 2.61 4.76 2.84
CA ARG A 14 2.83 3.95 1.62
C ARG A 14 1.83 2.81 1.59
N HIS A 15 0.90 2.87 0.65
CA HIS A 15 -0.14 1.87 0.43
C HIS A 15 0.23 0.92 -0.70
N ALA A 16 -0.35 -0.27 -0.71
CA ALA A 16 -0.23 -1.21 -1.83
C ALA A 16 -1.51 -1.18 -2.67
N TYR A 17 -1.40 -1.34 -3.99
CA TYR A 17 -2.51 -1.41 -4.93
C TYR A 17 -2.31 -2.55 -5.94
N ASP A 18 -3.41 -3.01 -6.56
CA ASP A 18 -3.41 -4.02 -7.62
C ASP A 18 -3.23 -3.36 -8.99
N THR A 19 -2.15 -3.71 -9.69
CA THR A 19 -1.77 -3.08 -10.96
C THR A 19 -2.64 -3.51 -12.15
N ASP A 20 -3.37 -4.63 -12.04
CA ASP A 20 -4.28 -5.07 -13.11
C ASP A 20 -5.51 -4.15 -13.19
N HIS A 21 -5.81 -3.45 -12.10
CA HIS A 21 -7.02 -2.64 -11.97
C HIS A 21 -6.72 -1.13 -11.94
N HIS A 22 -5.54 -0.75 -11.45
CA HIS A 22 -5.27 0.63 -11.11
C HIS A 22 -3.89 1.11 -11.58
N GLN A 23 -3.87 2.35 -12.04
CA GLN A 23 -2.65 3.10 -12.34
C GLN A 23 -2.67 4.39 -11.51
N PRO A 24 -1.74 4.58 -10.57
CA PRO A 24 -1.64 5.79 -9.78
C PRO A 24 -1.43 7.02 -10.65
N ALA A 25 -2.09 8.11 -10.28
CA ALA A 25 -1.90 9.42 -10.88
C ALA A 25 -2.15 10.50 -9.83
N ALA A 26 -1.49 11.65 -9.97
CA ALA A 26 -1.67 12.77 -9.06
C ALA A 26 -3.13 13.25 -9.09
N GLN A 27 -3.67 13.53 -7.90
CA GLN A 27 -5.03 14.01 -7.69
C GLN A 27 -6.14 13.07 -8.21
N ARG A 28 -5.81 11.78 -8.38
CA ARG A 28 -6.77 10.75 -8.78
C ARG A 28 -6.95 9.74 -7.65
N ALA A 29 -8.20 9.47 -7.30
CA ALA A 29 -8.56 8.45 -6.34
C ALA A 29 -7.99 7.08 -6.75
N LEU A 30 -7.31 6.43 -5.81
CA LEU A 30 -6.68 5.13 -5.95
C LEU A 30 -7.22 4.18 -4.87
N PRO A 31 -7.99 3.15 -5.26
CA PRO A 31 -8.34 2.06 -4.35
C PRO A 31 -7.08 1.27 -3.98
N VAL A 32 -6.88 1.03 -2.68
CA VAL A 32 -5.71 0.32 -2.14
C VAL A 32 -6.12 -0.94 -1.39
N LEU A 33 -5.17 -1.85 -1.17
CA LEU A 33 -5.47 -3.19 -0.69
C LEU A 33 -6.05 -3.22 0.74
N CYS A 34 -5.76 -2.22 1.57
CA CYS A 34 -6.37 -2.11 2.91
C CYS A 34 -7.85 -1.68 2.90
N GLY A 35 -8.48 -1.59 1.72
CA GLY A 35 -9.89 -1.21 1.55
C GLY A 35 -10.14 0.30 1.54
N ALA A 36 -9.12 1.11 1.83
CA ALA A 36 -9.21 2.57 1.70
C ALA A 36 -9.17 3.00 0.22
N THR A 37 -9.61 4.23 -0.03
CA THR A 37 -9.35 4.95 -1.29
C THR A 37 -8.55 6.19 -0.94
N VAL A 38 -7.34 6.29 -1.48
CA VAL A 38 -6.39 7.37 -1.20
C VAL A 38 -6.19 8.25 -2.42
N THR A 39 -5.72 9.49 -2.26
CA THR A 39 -5.48 10.40 -3.38
C THR A 39 -4.03 10.87 -3.37
N PRO A 40 -3.15 10.29 -4.20
CA PRO A 40 -1.75 10.72 -4.28
C PRO A 40 -1.67 12.20 -4.70
N THR A 41 -0.83 12.97 -4.02
CA THR A 41 -0.48 14.32 -4.44
C THR A 41 0.52 14.28 -5.60
N THR A 42 0.85 15.44 -6.17
CA THR A 42 1.94 15.50 -7.17
C THR A 42 3.27 15.07 -6.58
N ASP A 43 3.59 15.50 -5.35
CA ASP A 43 4.81 15.12 -4.65
C ASP A 43 4.89 13.62 -4.37
N ASP A 44 3.75 12.96 -4.14
CA ASP A 44 3.71 11.51 -3.97
C ASP A 44 4.01 10.74 -5.27
N ILE A 45 3.84 11.35 -6.44
CA ILE A 45 4.09 10.72 -7.75
C ILE A 45 5.54 10.92 -8.20
N VAL A 46 6.13 12.09 -7.95
CA VAL A 46 7.47 12.45 -8.47
C VAL A 46 8.54 12.61 -7.39
N GLY A 47 8.14 12.73 -6.12
CA GLY A 47 9.01 13.00 -5.00
C GLY A 47 9.58 11.75 -4.33
N VAL A 48 10.19 11.95 -3.16
CA VAL A 48 10.79 10.87 -2.37
C VAL A 48 9.74 10.29 -1.43
N TRP A 49 9.65 8.96 -1.38
CA TRP A 49 8.76 8.28 -0.47
C TRP A 49 9.40 8.08 0.90
N LEU A 50 8.99 8.91 1.86
CA LEU A 50 9.48 8.89 3.24
C LEU A 50 8.39 8.50 4.24
N ASP A 51 7.14 8.41 3.79
CA ASP A 51 6.04 8.03 4.66
C ASP A 51 6.16 6.57 5.10
N PRO A 52 5.67 6.25 6.31
CA PRO A 52 5.67 4.89 6.82
C PRO A 52 4.82 3.96 5.95
N THR A 53 5.14 2.67 5.98
CA THR A 53 4.32 1.65 5.32
C THR A 53 2.94 1.56 5.97
N CYS A 54 1.89 1.41 5.17
CA CYS A 54 0.58 0.98 5.64
C CYS A 54 0.63 -0.53 5.95
N TRP A 55 0.66 -0.89 7.24
CA TRP A 55 0.78 -2.29 7.66
C TRP A 55 -0.41 -3.16 7.27
N HIS A 56 -1.61 -2.58 7.20
CA HIS A 56 -2.76 -3.25 6.62
C HIS A 56 -2.53 -3.61 5.15
N CYS A 57 -1.93 -2.72 4.35
CA CYS A 57 -1.56 -3.06 2.97
C CYS A 57 -0.44 -4.12 2.91
N ASP A 58 0.53 -4.08 3.82
CA ASP A 58 1.60 -5.10 3.89
C ASP A 58 1.03 -6.49 4.18
N HIS A 59 0.18 -6.61 5.19
CA HIS A 59 -0.56 -7.83 5.52
C HIS A 59 -1.31 -8.36 4.30
N GLU A 60 -2.08 -7.50 3.64
CA GLU A 60 -2.88 -7.84 2.47
C GLU A 60 -2.04 -8.31 1.27
N VAL A 61 -0.84 -7.74 1.07
CA VAL A 61 0.13 -8.23 0.08
C VAL A 61 0.60 -9.62 0.43
N ARG A 62 1.04 -9.87 1.68
CA ARG A 62 1.57 -11.18 2.11
C ARG A 62 0.51 -12.29 1.99
N VAL A 63 -0.73 -12.00 2.39
CA VAL A 63 -1.87 -12.92 2.22
C VAL A 63 -2.07 -13.26 0.75
N ARG A 64 -2.10 -12.27 -0.15
CA ARG A 64 -2.34 -12.47 -1.59
C ARG A 64 -1.17 -13.14 -2.32
N LEU A 65 0.04 -12.98 -1.81
CA LEU A 65 1.24 -13.65 -2.32
C LEU A 65 1.43 -15.06 -1.74
N GLY A 66 0.58 -15.48 -0.79
CA GLY A 66 0.61 -16.82 -0.22
C GLY A 66 1.77 -17.05 0.75
N PHE A 67 2.17 -16.03 1.51
CA PHE A 67 3.16 -16.18 2.57
C PHE A 67 2.66 -17.16 3.65
N PRO A 68 3.56 -17.89 4.32
CA PRO A 68 3.21 -18.69 5.49
C PRO A 68 2.54 -17.83 6.58
N ALA A 69 1.56 -18.39 7.29
CA ALA A 69 0.78 -17.63 8.27
C ALA A 69 1.64 -17.07 9.43
N ASP A 70 2.72 -17.75 9.79
CA ASP A 70 3.69 -17.32 10.80
C ASP A 70 4.61 -16.17 10.31
N GLU A 71 4.63 -15.90 9.00
CA GLU A 71 5.32 -14.75 8.40
C GLU A 71 4.36 -13.57 8.13
N ILE A 72 3.08 -13.70 8.49
CA ILE A 72 2.07 -12.65 8.31
C ILE A 72 1.80 -12.02 9.69
N PRO A 73 2.41 -10.85 9.98
CA PRO A 73 2.17 -10.16 11.25
C PRO A 73 0.74 -9.61 11.30
N ASP A 74 0.13 -9.61 12.49
CA ASP A 74 -1.16 -8.94 12.68
C ASP A 74 -1.00 -7.43 12.43
N ALA A 75 -1.86 -6.88 11.56
CA ALA A 75 -1.77 -5.49 11.16
C ALA A 75 -2.01 -4.53 12.34
N ALA A 76 -2.84 -4.90 13.32
CA ALA A 76 -3.13 -4.08 14.50
C ALA A 76 -1.93 -4.01 15.47
N ASP A 77 -1.19 -5.10 15.60
CA ASP A 77 0.01 -5.16 16.45
C ASP A 77 1.12 -4.24 15.92
N LEU A 78 1.18 -4.05 14.60
CA LEU A 78 2.19 -3.21 13.93
C LEU A 78 1.86 -1.72 13.91
N GLU A 79 0.60 -1.34 14.01
CA GLU A 79 0.22 0.08 14.11
C GLU A 79 0.46 0.68 15.50
N THR A 80 0.50 -0.17 16.53
CA THR A 80 0.67 0.25 17.94
C THR A 80 2.15 0.37 18.36
N ALA A 81 3.07 -0.23 17.61
CA ALA A 81 4.51 -0.26 17.93
C ALA A 81 5.27 1.04 17.59
N ARG A 82 4.58 2.17 17.35
CA ARG A 82 5.16 3.44 16.88
C ARG A 82 5.03 4.57 17.89
#